data_AF-A0A6C0AYT9-F1
#
_entry.id   AF-A0A6C0AYT9-F1
#
_cell.length_a   1.000
_cell.length_b   1.000
_cell.length_c   1.000
_cell.angle_alpha   90.00
_cell.angle_beta   90.00
_cell.angle_gamma   90.00
#
_symmetry.space_group_name_H-M   'P 1'
#
loop_
_entity.id
_entity.type
_entity.pdbx_description
1 polymer ?
#
loop_
_entity_poly.entity_id
_entity_poly.type
_entity_poly.pdbx_seq_one_letter_code
_entity_poly.pdbx_strand_id
1 'polypeptide(L)'
;MSVMNTKKRISFDLFMSKNLNPLKKWVFSKKYFIKTTDSKERKATATHFLLDGGTWGIAKDDYPEFLNLLAIDLQNGEKHYICENRTPVFKFICDIDMYETETVTLEYISKLVELLNGIVEEYYGSFKVIICGADTKKVLLNETELIKCGFHLVWPDIWITVETAKKLRVKFIEKLISTFGERESYNTWEDVVDLAVYEDNGLRMVGCRKMVICKSCKNKKEFRETCESCEGTGKKDEGRIYTPKAVLGPCERTYFTSISNFHVMLNETSIYNYRGVSASELLKELDVVLKEKKKRTVSKNSGSEDETTLKIESFIKRNYKATHSKIKIVKLTKNENCYYAEPDENFCMNVNRKHNSSGIYFQITPTGVCQRCYCKKETSEGRTNGMCKYYASQEIPITKILQTLLFGIVSKTSKRKIVNMNITRNVSNASLDLSISSVDNHKESVSLNKENCLNNCKNILFQIENEILKK
;
A
#
# COMPACT_ATOMS: atom_id res chain seq x y z
N MET A 1 -50.69 -0.36 -1.68
CA MET A 1 -49.55 -0.59 -2.60
C MET A 1 -48.26 -1.04 -1.88
N SER A 2 -48.35 -1.74 -0.74
CA SER A 2 -47.18 -2.08 0.13
C SER A 2 -46.91 -3.58 0.32
N VAL A 3 -47.48 -4.47 -0.50
CA VAL A 3 -47.37 -5.93 -0.30
C VAL A 3 -46.39 -6.61 -1.28
N MET A 4 -45.80 -5.89 -2.24
CA MET A 4 -44.97 -6.49 -3.30
C MET A 4 -43.46 -6.57 -3.00
N ASN A 5 -42.95 -5.98 -1.91
CA ASN A 5 -41.49 -5.91 -1.67
C ASN A 5 -40.92 -7.00 -0.74
N THR A 6 -41.77 -7.70 0.01
CA THR A 6 -41.35 -8.77 0.93
C THR A 6 -41.24 -10.13 0.24
N LYS A 7 -42.11 -10.44 -0.74
CA LYS A 7 -42.08 -11.72 -1.47
C LYS A 7 -40.84 -11.90 -2.36
N LYS A 8 -40.32 -10.83 -2.98
CA LYS A 8 -39.08 -10.87 -3.79
C LYS A 8 -37.81 -11.09 -2.95
N ARG A 9 -37.80 -10.61 -1.70
CA ARG A 9 -36.67 -10.75 -0.78
C ARG A 9 -36.60 -12.18 -0.21
N ILE A 10 -37.77 -12.72 0.17
CA ILE A 10 -37.90 -14.10 0.63
C ILE A 10 -37.56 -15.08 -0.50
N SER A 11 -37.95 -14.82 -1.75
CA SER A 11 -37.61 -15.70 -2.87
C SER A 11 -36.12 -15.65 -3.26
N PHE A 12 -35.43 -14.53 -3.06
CA PHE A 12 -34.00 -14.40 -3.34
C PHE A 12 -33.13 -15.09 -2.28
N ASP A 13 -33.48 -14.93 -1.00
CA ASP A 13 -32.79 -15.60 0.12
C ASP A 13 -33.03 -17.13 0.09
N LEU A 14 -34.22 -17.60 -0.30
CA LEU A 14 -34.57 -19.02 -0.44
C LEU A 14 -33.99 -19.68 -1.72
N PHE A 15 -33.74 -18.90 -2.79
CA PHE A 15 -33.10 -19.38 -4.01
C PHE A 15 -31.57 -19.48 -3.83
N MET A 16 -30.96 -18.54 -3.11
CA MET A 16 -29.55 -18.59 -2.73
C MET A 16 -29.26 -19.74 -1.75
N SER A 17 -30.18 -20.08 -0.86
CA SER A 17 -29.95 -21.14 0.14
C SER A 17 -29.83 -22.56 -0.42
N LYS A 18 -30.28 -22.83 -1.66
CA LYS A 18 -30.22 -24.19 -2.23
C LYS A 18 -28.81 -24.60 -2.70
N ASN A 19 -27.98 -23.65 -3.15
CA ASN A 19 -26.66 -23.93 -3.74
C ASN A 19 -25.47 -23.47 -2.87
N LEU A 20 -25.70 -23.02 -1.65
CA LEU A 20 -24.62 -22.65 -0.74
C LEU A 20 -24.04 -23.88 -0.04
N ASN A 21 -22.72 -23.89 0.13
CA ASN A 21 -22.02 -24.89 0.93
C ASN A 21 -22.42 -24.80 2.43
N PRO A 22 -22.26 -25.89 3.19
CA PRO A 22 -22.58 -25.95 4.62
C PRO A 22 -22.10 -24.74 5.42
N LEU A 23 -20.84 -24.32 5.25
CA LEU A 23 -20.29 -23.19 5.99
C LEU A 23 -21.04 -21.89 5.69
N LYS A 24 -21.26 -21.56 4.40
CA LYS A 24 -21.96 -20.32 4.04
C LYS A 24 -23.41 -20.35 4.55
N LYS A 25 -24.11 -21.48 4.42
CA LYS A 25 -25.47 -21.65 4.98
C LYS A 25 -25.51 -21.34 6.47
N TRP A 26 -24.57 -21.90 7.23
CA TRP A 26 -24.47 -21.68 8.67
C TRP A 26 -24.16 -20.22 9.02
N VAL A 27 -23.17 -19.59 8.37
CA VAL A 27 -22.83 -18.17 8.55
C VAL A 27 -24.02 -17.25 8.30
N PHE A 28 -24.80 -17.50 7.23
CA PHE A 28 -26.01 -16.73 6.94
C PHE A 28 -27.09 -16.93 8.01
N SER A 29 -27.32 -18.19 8.44
CA SER A 29 -28.32 -18.51 9.46
C SER A 29 -28.03 -17.82 10.81
N LYS A 30 -26.75 -17.75 11.18
CA LYS A 30 -26.25 -17.09 12.41
C LYS A 30 -26.09 -15.57 12.26
N LYS A 31 -26.32 -15.01 11.06
CA LYS A 31 -26.19 -13.58 10.74
C LYS A 31 -24.78 -13.03 10.97
N TYR A 32 -23.74 -13.81 10.72
CA TYR A 32 -22.35 -13.41 10.95
C TYR A 32 -21.74 -12.46 9.90
N PHE A 33 -22.46 -12.14 8.83
CA PHE A 33 -22.03 -11.13 7.87
C PHE A 33 -22.09 -9.71 8.45
N ILE A 34 -20.94 -9.03 8.47
CA ILE A 34 -20.85 -7.63 8.87
C ILE A 34 -21.28 -6.75 7.70
N LYS A 35 -22.32 -5.92 7.92
CA LYS A 35 -22.93 -5.05 6.91
C LYS A 35 -22.59 -3.57 7.06
N THR A 36 -21.84 -3.18 8.09
CA THR A 36 -21.51 -1.77 8.34
C THR A 36 -20.62 -1.20 7.22
N THR A 37 -20.90 0.04 6.84
CA THR A 37 -20.07 0.84 5.95
C THR A 37 -18.95 1.56 6.71
N ASP A 38 -19.03 1.63 8.04
CA ASP A 38 -17.97 2.20 8.86
C ASP A 38 -16.76 1.27 8.90
N SER A 39 -15.65 1.75 8.35
CA SER A 39 -14.39 0.99 8.28
C SER A 39 -13.79 0.64 9.65
N LYS A 40 -13.96 1.49 10.67
CA LYS A 40 -13.43 1.27 12.02
C LYS A 40 -14.24 0.21 12.74
N GLU A 41 -15.56 0.35 12.71
CA GLU A 41 -16.48 -0.64 13.30
C GLU A 41 -16.30 -2.01 12.64
N ARG A 42 -16.21 -2.04 11.31
CA ARG A 42 -15.93 -3.27 10.57
C ARG A 42 -14.62 -3.90 11.00
N LYS A 43 -13.53 -3.13 11.12
CA LYS A 43 -12.22 -3.67 11.53
C LYS A 43 -12.23 -4.16 12.99
N ALA A 44 -12.97 -3.50 13.87
CA ALA A 44 -13.07 -3.86 15.28
C ALA A 44 -13.86 -5.17 15.52
N THR A 45 -14.86 -5.45 14.68
CA THR A 45 -15.74 -6.61 14.80
C THR A 45 -15.34 -7.79 13.89
N ALA A 46 -14.47 -7.54 12.90
CA ALA A 46 -14.04 -8.56 11.96
C ALA A 46 -13.18 -9.65 12.60
N THR A 47 -13.71 -10.87 12.55
CA THR A 47 -12.92 -12.10 12.72
C THR A 47 -12.29 -12.56 11.41
N HIS A 48 -12.96 -12.29 10.27
CA HIS A 48 -12.48 -12.72 8.97
C HIS A 48 -12.75 -11.68 7.88
N PHE A 49 -11.80 -11.52 6.97
CA PHE A 49 -11.95 -10.79 5.72
C PHE A 49 -12.03 -11.78 4.56
N LEU A 50 -13.01 -11.62 3.67
CA LEU A 50 -13.18 -12.50 2.54
C LEU A 50 -12.53 -11.90 1.28
N LEU A 51 -11.63 -12.64 0.64
CA LEU A 51 -10.95 -12.22 -0.58
C LEU A 51 -11.91 -12.22 -1.79
N ASP A 52 -12.97 -13.02 -1.75
CA ASP A 52 -14.09 -12.98 -2.70
C ASP A 52 -15.15 -11.90 -2.34
N GLY A 53 -14.97 -11.21 -1.22
CA GLY A 53 -15.71 -10.00 -0.83
C GLY A 53 -16.65 -10.24 0.34
N GLY A 54 -16.58 -9.36 1.34
CA GLY A 54 -17.37 -9.44 2.55
C GLY A 54 -16.49 -9.54 3.80
N THR A 55 -17.13 -9.59 4.96
CA THR A 55 -16.46 -9.65 6.26
C THR A 55 -17.36 -10.42 7.22
N TRP A 56 -16.76 -11.30 8.02
CA TRP A 56 -17.48 -12.09 9.04
C TRP A 56 -17.02 -11.73 10.45
N GLY A 57 -17.98 -11.73 11.38
CA GLY A 57 -17.77 -11.59 12.81
C GLY A 57 -18.30 -12.82 13.54
N ILE A 58 -17.55 -13.93 13.50
CA ILE A 58 -17.93 -15.20 14.16
C ILE A 58 -17.82 -15.02 15.68
N ALA A 59 -18.85 -15.42 16.44
CA ALA A 59 -18.78 -15.40 17.89
C ALA A 59 -17.77 -16.45 18.41
N LYS A 60 -17.14 -16.18 19.56
CA LYS A 60 -16.12 -17.06 20.14
C LYS A 60 -16.64 -18.49 20.40
N ASP A 61 -17.85 -18.60 20.92
CA ASP A 61 -18.46 -19.89 21.27
C ASP A 61 -18.81 -20.73 20.03
N ASP A 62 -19.03 -20.08 18.89
CA ASP A 62 -19.35 -20.71 17.61
C ASP A 62 -18.08 -20.97 16.76
N TYR A 63 -16.89 -20.57 17.23
CA TYR A 63 -15.65 -20.71 16.48
C TYR A 63 -15.22 -22.16 16.22
N PRO A 64 -15.37 -23.12 17.17
CA PRO A 64 -15.09 -24.52 16.89
C PRO A 64 -15.96 -25.09 15.76
N GLU A 65 -17.24 -24.72 15.74
CA GLU A 65 -18.18 -25.13 14.70
C GLU A 65 -17.80 -24.52 13.34
N PHE A 66 -17.35 -23.26 13.32
CA PHE A 66 -16.79 -22.63 12.13
C PHE A 66 -15.61 -23.43 11.55
N LEU A 67 -14.64 -23.82 12.38
CA LEU A 67 -13.49 -24.62 11.93
C LEU A 67 -13.93 -26.01 11.43
N ASN A 68 -14.90 -26.63 12.09
CA ASN A 68 -15.46 -27.92 11.68
C ASN A 68 -16.14 -27.83 10.30
N LEU A 69 -17.03 -26.85 10.09
CA LEU A 69 -17.72 -26.66 8.83
C LEU A 69 -16.76 -26.27 7.70
N LEU A 70 -15.74 -25.45 7.97
CA LEU A 70 -14.70 -25.16 7.01
C LEU A 70 -13.91 -26.44 6.64
N ALA A 71 -13.59 -27.29 7.61
CA ALA A 71 -12.91 -28.56 7.35
C ALA A 71 -13.73 -29.48 6.44
N ILE A 72 -15.03 -29.63 6.71
CA ILE A 72 -15.96 -30.43 5.91
C ILE A 72 -16.02 -29.90 4.47
N ASP A 73 -16.18 -28.59 4.32
CA ASP A 73 -16.22 -27.95 3.00
C ASP A 73 -14.92 -28.20 2.23
N LEU A 74 -13.76 -27.97 2.85
CA LEU A 74 -12.46 -28.21 2.21
C LEU A 74 -12.26 -29.69 1.84
N GLN A 75 -12.69 -30.62 2.69
CA GLN A 75 -12.66 -32.06 2.42
C GLN A 75 -13.51 -32.43 1.20
N ASN A 76 -14.63 -31.74 1.00
CA ASN A 76 -15.51 -31.93 -0.16
C ASN A 76 -15.04 -31.17 -1.42
N GLY A 77 -13.89 -30.49 -1.37
CA GLY A 77 -13.35 -29.73 -2.49
C GLY A 77 -13.98 -28.35 -2.70
N GLU A 78 -14.79 -27.88 -1.74
CA GLU A 78 -15.39 -26.54 -1.80
C GLU A 78 -14.33 -25.45 -1.70
N LYS A 79 -14.52 -24.38 -2.47
CA LYS A 79 -13.56 -23.28 -2.56
C LYS A 79 -13.93 -22.16 -1.61
N HIS A 80 -13.02 -21.85 -0.69
CA HIS A 80 -13.14 -20.73 0.25
C HIS A 80 -11.99 -19.75 0.11
N TYR A 81 -12.27 -18.48 0.41
CA TYR A 81 -11.37 -17.34 0.16
C TYR A 81 -11.21 -16.50 1.44
N ILE A 82 -10.87 -17.16 2.54
CA ILE A 82 -10.96 -16.60 3.89
C ILE A 82 -9.57 -16.16 4.39
N CYS A 83 -9.47 -14.92 4.85
CA CYS A 83 -8.38 -14.44 5.69
C CYS A 83 -8.89 -14.26 7.12
N GLU A 84 -8.25 -14.94 8.07
CA GLU A 84 -8.55 -14.89 9.50
C GLU A 84 -7.80 -13.74 10.15
N ASN A 85 -8.51 -12.88 10.86
CA ASN A 85 -7.94 -11.72 11.54
C ASN A 85 -7.33 -12.11 12.88
N ARG A 86 -6.40 -11.30 13.38
CA ARG A 86 -5.76 -11.55 14.67
C ARG A 86 -6.56 -10.91 15.80
N THR A 87 -6.49 -11.58 16.95
CA THR A 87 -6.80 -11.01 18.27
C THR A 87 -5.54 -10.33 18.85
N PRO A 88 -5.66 -9.52 19.92
CA PRO A 88 -4.49 -8.89 20.57
C PRO A 88 -3.39 -9.87 20.99
N VAL A 89 -3.80 -11.06 21.45
CA VAL A 89 -2.97 -12.25 21.61
C VAL A 89 -3.44 -13.26 20.58
N PHE A 90 -2.54 -13.78 19.76
CA PHE A 90 -2.85 -14.69 18.65
C PHE A 90 -1.76 -15.76 18.54
N LYS A 91 -2.04 -16.86 17.86
CA LYS A 91 -1.04 -17.91 17.60
C LYS A 91 0.12 -17.33 16.80
N PHE A 92 1.36 -17.62 17.17
CA PHE A 92 2.51 -17.03 16.51
C PHE A 92 2.63 -17.56 15.07
N ILE A 93 2.66 -16.62 14.14
CA ILE A 93 2.77 -16.88 12.70
C ILE A 93 3.84 -15.99 12.11
N CYS A 94 4.39 -16.40 10.97
CA CYS A 94 5.29 -15.61 10.15
C CYS A 94 4.96 -15.89 8.68
N ASP A 95 4.73 -14.84 7.88
CA ASP A 95 4.46 -14.98 6.44
C ASP A 95 5.72 -14.65 5.65
N ILE A 96 6.15 -15.60 4.83
CA ILE A 96 7.38 -15.57 4.05
C ILE A 96 7.02 -15.48 2.57
N ASP A 97 7.37 -14.36 1.94
CA ASP A 97 7.11 -14.09 0.53
C ASP A 97 8.44 -13.87 -0.23
N MET A 98 8.98 -14.94 -0.79
CA MET A 98 10.24 -14.92 -1.53
C MET A 98 10.01 -14.76 -3.04
N TYR A 99 10.88 -13.99 -3.68
CA TYR A 99 10.96 -13.81 -5.12
C TYR A 99 12.36 -14.21 -5.54
N GLU A 100 12.46 -15.25 -6.36
CA GLU A 100 13.73 -15.88 -6.74
C GLU A 100 13.76 -16.11 -8.25
N THR A 101 14.95 -16.31 -8.81
CA THR A 101 15.10 -16.74 -10.23
C THR A 101 14.67 -18.20 -10.42
N GLU A 102 14.75 -19.00 -9.35
CA GLU A 102 14.38 -20.41 -9.33
C GLU A 102 13.37 -20.72 -8.22
N THR A 103 12.73 -21.89 -8.28
CA THR A 103 11.79 -22.30 -7.23
C THR A 103 12.54 -22.62 -5.94
N VAL A 104 12.10 -22.03 -4.83
CA VAL A 104 12.63 -22.37 -3.50
C VAL A 104 12.31 -23.83 -3.17
N THR A 105 13.34 -24.62 -2.90
CA THR A 105 13.20 -26.04 -2.53
C THR A 105 12.73 -26.19 -1.08
N LEU A 106 12.08 -27.32 -0.78
CA LEU A 106 11.68 -27.64 0.60
C LEU A 106 12.90 -27.70 1.54
N GLU A 107 14.04 -28.19 1.07
CA GLU A 107 15.25 -28.26 1.88
C GLU A 107 15.80 -26.87 2.21
N TYR A 108 15.81 -25.95 1.24
CA TYR A 108 16.26 -24.58 1.49
C TYR A 108 15.34 -23.86 2.49
N ILE A 109 14.02 -23.92 2.29
CA ILE A 109 13.08 -23.28 3.22
C ILE A 109 13.15 -23.93 4.60
N SER A 110 13.35 -25.25 4.71
CA SER A 110 13.53 -25.91 6.01
C SER A 110 14.77 -25.38 6.73
N LYS A 111 15.93 -25.26 6.07
CA LYS A 111 17.15 -24.67 6.66
C LYS A 111 16.93 -23.23 7.14
N LEU A 112 16.20 -22.43 6.35
CA LEU A 112 15.81 -21.08 6.74
C LEU A 112 14.92 -21.11 7.99
N VAL A 113 13.91 -21.98 8.02
CA VAL A 113 12.98 -22.07 9.14
C VAL A 113 13.64 -22.63 10.41
N GLU A 114 14.60 -23.55 10.30
CA GLU A 114 15.43 -24.01 11.44
C GLU A 114 16.15 -22.84 12.10
N LEU A 115 16.72 -21.94 11.30
CA LEU A 115 17.38 -20.72 11.78
C LEU A 115 16.42 -19.82 12.56
N LEU A 116 15.20 -19.64 12.03
CA LEU A 116 14.16 -18.84 12.70
C LEU A 116 13.66 -19.54 13.97
N ASN A 117 13.48 -20.86 13.93
CA ASN A 117 13.04 -21.66 15.06
C ASN A 117 14.06 -21.63 16.20
N GLY A 118 15.36 -21.63 15.89
CA GLY A 118 16.41 -21.46 16.91
C GLY A 118 16.29 -20.13 17.66
N ILE A 119 15.94 -19.04 16.97
CA ILE A 119 15.65 -17.75 17.64
C ILE A 119 14.43 -17.89 18.53
N VAL A 120 13.35 -18.52 18.07
CA VAL A 120 12.14 -18.73 18.88
C VAL A 120 12.46 -19.55 20.12
N GLU A 121 13.28 -20.59 19.98
CA GLU A 121 13.72 -21.47 21.06
C GLU A 121 14.49 -20.73 22.15
N GLU A 122 15.29 -19.73 21.79
CA GLU A 122 15.96 -18.88 22.79
C GLU A 122 15.01 -18.11 23.71
N TYR A 123 13.78 -17.82 23.29
CA TYR A 123 12.83 -16.98 24.03
C TYR A 123 11.61 -17.74 24.54
N TYR A 124 11.26 -18.88 23.96
CA TYR A 124 10.11 -19.69 24.39
C TYR A 124 10.48 -21.12 24.74
N GLY A 125 11.67 -21.60 24.36
CA GLY A 125 12.05 -23.01 24.47
C GLY A 125 11.65 -23.80 23.22
N SER A 126 11.89 -25.10 23.26
CA SER A 126 11.77 -25.94 22.07
C SER A 126 10.30 -26.16 21.69
N PHE A 127 9.90 -25.61 20.55
CA PHE A 127 8.56 -25.75 20.00
C PHE A 127 8.59 -26.17 18.55
N LYS A 128 7.50 -26.82 18.13
CA LYS A 128 7.29 -27.20 16.74
C LYS A 128 6.86 -26.01 15.89
N VAL A 129 7.22 -26.03 14.62
CA VAL A 129 6.76 -25.08 13.61
C VAL A 129 6.23 -25.84 12.39
N ILE A 130 5.05 -25.44 11.92
CA ILE A 130 4.42 -25.98 10.72
C ILE A 130 4.79 -25.07 9.55
N ILE A 131 5.34 -25.65 8.48
CA ILE A 131 5.65 -24.95 7.23
C ILE A 131 4.51 -25.24 6.25
N CYS A 132 3.69 -24.24 5.95
CA CYS A 132 2.65 -24.33 4.93
C CYS A 132 3.09 -23.58 3.67
N GLY A 133 3.27 -24.30 2.55
CA GLY A 133 3.68 -23.73 1.27
C GLY A 133 2.52 -23.62 0.29
N ALA A 134 2.55 -22.63 -0.58
CA ALA A 134 1.62 -22.50 -1.70
C ALA A 134 2.33 -22.69 -3.04
N ASP A 135 1.54 -23.07 -4.07
CA ASP A 135 2.05 -23.17 -5.43
C ASP A 135 2.73 -21.87 -5.87
N THR A 136 3.85 -22.05 -6.58
CA THR A 136 4.65 -20.95 -7.10
C THR A 136 3.95 -20.28 -8.27
N LYS A 137 4.32 -19.03 -8.54
CA LYS A 137 3.86 -18.34 -9.74
C LYS A 137 4.95 -17.45 -10.30
N LYS A 138 4.97 -17.32 -11.62
CA LYS A 138 5.81 -16.34 -12.31
C LYS A 138 5.26 -14.94 -12.11
N VAL A 139 6.16 -13.99 -11.85
CA VAL A 139 5.87 -12.58 -11.68
C VAL A 139 6.93 -11.77 -12.39
N LEU A 140 6.52 -10.71 -13.08
CA LEU A 140 7.44 -9.78 -13.72
C LEU A 140 7.67 -8.60 -12.77
N LEU A 141 8.91 -8.41 -12.33
CA LEU A 141 9.31 -7.29 -11.47
C LEU A 141 10.49 -6.58 -12.13
N ASN A 142 10.31 -5.30 -12.48
CA ASN A 142 11.33 -4.50 -13.19
C ASN A 142 11.90 -5.22 -14.42
N GLU A 143 11.01 -5.71 -15.29
CA GLU A 143 11.37 -6.45 -16.52
C GLU A 143 12.10 -7.79 -16.30
N THR A 144 12.29 -8.20 -15.04
CA THR A 144 12.86 -9.49 -14.68
C THR A 144 11.74 -10.48 -14.33
N GLU A 145 11.73 -11.65 -14.99
CA GLU A 145 10.84 -12.74 -14.60
C GLU A 145 11.40 -13.42 -13.35
N LEU A 146 10.61 -13.42 -12.29
CA LEU A 146 10.91 -14.05 -11.01
C LEU A 146 9.81 -15.07 -10.66
N ILE A 147 10.13 -15.99 -9.76
CA ILE A 147 9.23 -16.98 -9.20
C ILE A 147 8.88 -16.58 -7.78
N LYS A 148 7.59 -16.32 -7.54
CA LYS A 148 7.07 -16.05 -6.19
C LYS A 148 6.83 -17.36 -5.45
N CYS A 149 7.56 -17.59 -4.36
CA CYS A 149 7.41 -18.69 -3.43
C CYS A 149 6.86 -18.14 -2.10
N GLY A 150 5.69 -18.61 -1.66
CA GLY A 150 5.06 -18.15 -0.42
C GLY A 150 4.99 -19.27 0.60
N PHE A 151 5.28 -18.96 1.87
CA PHE A 151 5.17 -19.88 3.00
C PHE A 151 4.54 -19.20 4.21
N HIS A 152 3.52 -19.83 4.80
CA HIS A 152 3.05 -19.50 6.14
C HIS A 152 3.76 -20.41 7.13
N LEU A 153 4.43 -19.81 8.11
CA LEU A 153 4.99 -20.50 9.26
C LEU A 153 4.04 -20.33 10.44
N VAL A 154 3.76 -21.41 11.15
CA VAL A 154 2.89 -21.39 12.33
C VAL A 154 3.55 -22.15 13.47
N TRP A 155 3.69 -21.49 14.62
CA TRP A 155 4.06 -22.13 15.89
C TRP A 155 2.78 -22.39 16.70
N PRO A 156 2.19 -23.60 16.61
CA PRO A 156 0.86 -23.87 17.14
C PRO A 156 0.71 -23.67 18.64
N ASP A 157 1.78 -23.86 19.40
CA ASP A 157 1.77 -23.82 20.86
C ASP A 157 2.22 -22.46 21.44
N ILE A 158 2.57 -21.50 20.59
CA ILE A 158 3.02 -20.17 21.03
C ILE A 158 1.92 -19.15 20.79
N TRP A 159 1.46 -18.49 21.85
CA TRP A 159 0.52 -17.38 21.80
C TRP A 159 1.26 -16.08 22.06
N ILE A 160 1.16 -15.13 21.14
CA ILE A 160 2.03 -13.96 21.13
C ILE A 160 1.22 -12.66 20.97
N THR A 161 1.80 -11.56 21.46
CA THR A 161 1.29 -10.22 21.19
C THR A 161 1.84 -9.65 19.88
N VAL A 162 1.19 -8.63 19.34
CA VAL A 162 1.68 -7.92 18.15
C VAL A 162 3.07 -7.31 18.39
N GLU A 163 3.31 -6.78 19.59
CA GLU A 163 4.59 -6.17 19.94
C GLU A 163 5.73 -7.21 19.92
N THR A 164 5.54 -8.33 20.61
CA THR A 164 6.56 -9.39 20.69
C THR A 164 6.80 -10.02 19.32
N ALA A 165 5.76 -10.24 18.51
CA ALA A 165 5.91 -10.76 17.14
C ALA A 165 6.73 -9.83 16.24
N LYS A 166 6.53 -8.50 16.35
CA LYS A 166 7.35 -7.52 15.63
C LYS A 166 8.81 -7.51 16.10
N LYS A 167 9.05 -7.69 17.40
CA LYS A 167 10.42 -7.76 17.94
C LYS A 167 11.15 -9.02 17.45
N LEU A 168 10.47 -10.18 17.44
CA LEU A 168 11.02 -11.41 16.87
C LEU A 168 11.30 -11.27 15.38
N ARG A 169 10.40 -10.62 14.62
CA ARG A 169 10.63 -10.33 13.20
C ARG A 169 11.94 -9.56 12.97
N VAL A 170 12.26 -8.58 13.82
CA VAL A 170 13.54 -7.85 13.73
C VAL A 170 14.71 -8.81 13.93
N LYS A 171 14.65 -9.67 14.97
CA LYS A 171 15.68 -10.71 15.20
C LYS A 171 15.79 -11.69 14.03
N PHE A 172 14.67 -12.08 13.42
CA PHE A 172 14.65 -12.94 12.24
C PHE A 172 15.43 -12.30 11.09
N ILE A 173 15.14 -11.04 10.78
CA ILE A 173 15.82 -10.29 9.71
C ILE A 173 17.31 -10.14 10.00
N GLU A 174 17.68 -9.74 11.23
CA GLU A 174 19.10 -9.64 11.65
C GLU A 174 19.84 -10.97 11.46
N LYS A 175 19.22 -12.07 11.87
CA LYS A 175 19.82 -13.40 11.73
C LYS A 175 19.94 -13.83 10.27
N LEU A 176 18.90 -13.61 9.46
CA LEU A 176 18.90 -13.91 8.03
C LEU A 176 20.00 -13.12 7.30
N ILE A 177 20.15 -11.82 7.58
CA ILE A 177 21.24 -11.00 7.03
C ILE A 177 22.60 -11.53 7.47
N SER A 178 22.78 -11.84 8.76
CA SER A 178 24.06 -12.33 9.28
C SER A 178 24.49 -13.68 8.71
N THR A 179 23.53 -14.52 8.31
CA THR A 179 23.76 -15.91 7.88
C THR A 179 23.81 -16.05 6.36
N PHE A 180 22.93 -15.36 5.64
CA PHE A 180 22.80 -15.46 4.18
C PHE A 180 23.26 -14.20 3.44
N GLY A 181 23.64 -13.14 4.15
CA GLY A 181 23.93 -11.84 3.57
C GLY A 181 22.68 -11.04 3.24
N GLU A 182 22.91 -9.84 2.70
CA GLU A 182 21.85 -8.99 2.17
C GLU A 182 21.22 -9.63 0.92
N ARG A 183 19.90 -9.47 0.78
CA ARG A 183 19.18 -9.88 -0.44
C ARG A 183 19.18 -8.80 -1.50
N GLU A 184 18.86 -9.23 -2.71
CA GLU A 184 18.60 -8.32 -3.82
C GLU A 184 17.56 -7.25 -3.47
N SER A 185 17.80 -6.04 -3.98
CA SER A 185 17.02 -4.86 -3.60
C SER A 185 15.54 -4.91 -4.00
N TYR A 186 15.15 -5.87 -4.84
CA TYR A 186 13.76 -6.09 -5.27
C TYR A 186 12.96 -6.97 -4.29
N ASN A 187 13.62 -7.70 -3.39
CA ASN A 187 12.98 -8.55 -2.38
C ASN A 187 13.93 -8.72 -1.18
N THR A 188 14.06 -7.65 -0.39
CA THR A 188 14.90 -7.62 0.82
C THR A 188 14.35 -8.56 1.90
N TRP A 189 15.14 -8.88 2.94
CA TRP A 189 14.64 -9.71 4.05
C TRP A 189 13.44 -9.07 4.77
N GLU A 190 13.36 -7.75 4.79
CA GLU A 190 12.20 -7.00 5.26
C GLU A 190 10.97 -7.20 4.37
N ASP A 191 11.15 -7.39 3.07
CA ASP A 191 10.04 -7.71 2.16
C ASP A 191 9.65 -9.19 2.26
N VAL A 192 10.64 -10.07 2.47
CA VAL A 192 10.44 -11.52 2.60
C VAL A 192 9.65 -11.86 3.86
N VAL A 193 10.08 -11.35 5.01
CA VAL A 193 9.39 -11.58 6.29
C VAL A 193 8.30 -10.52 6.42
N ASP A 194 7.07 -10.82 5.98
CA ASP A 194 6.04 -9.79 5.81
C ASP A 194 5.65 -9.14 7.15
N LEU A 195 5.69 -7.80 7.22
CA LEU A 195 5.24 -7.04 8.38
C LEU A 195 3.71 -6.88 8.39
N ALA A 196 3.05 -6.94 7.23
CA ALA A 196 1.63 -6.61 7.07
C ALA A 196 0.72 -7.57 7.86
N VAL A 197 1.14 -8.82 8.02
CA VAL A 197 0.48 -9.81 8.89
C VAL A 197 0.50 -9.42 10.36
N TYR A 198 1.26 -8.40 10.77
CA TYR A 198 1.24 -7.85 12.13
C TYR A 198 0.53 -6.49 12.25
N GLU A 199 0.14 -5.85 11.16
CA GLU A 199 -0.33 -4.44 11.19
C GLU A 199 -1.77 -4.25 10.71
N ASP A 200 -2.06 -4.73 9.52
CA ASP A 200 -3.29 -4.38 8.81
C ASP A 200 -4.12 -5.59 8.43
N ASN A 201 -3.44 -6.71 8.16
CA ASN A 201 -4.09 -7.92 7.69
C ASN A 201 -4.05 -9.03 8.75
N GLY A 202 -5.01 -9.93 8.58
CA GLY A 202 -4.92 -11.28 9.11
C GLY A 202 -4.04 -12.18 8.24
N LEU A 203 -4.13 -13.49 8.46
CA LEU A 203 -3.46 -14.49 7.64
C LEU A 203 -4.48 -15.20 6.76
N ARG A 204 -4.11 -15.56 5.52
CA ARG A 204 -4.97 -16.44 4.71
C ARG A 204 -5.05 -17.81 5.38
N MET A 205 -6.24 -18.31 5.67
CA MET A 205 -6.38 -19.60 6.34
C MET A 205 -5.79 -20.72 5.46
N VAL A 206 -5.12 -21.69 6.09
CA VAL A 206 -4.56 -22.84 5.39
C VAL A 206 -5.70 -23.65 4.75
N GLY A 207 -5.50 -24.11 3.52
CA GLY A 207 -6.55 -24.71 2.69
C GLY A 207 -7.42 -23.70 1.92
N CYS A 208 -7.46 -22.42 2.31
CA CYS A 208 -8.19 -21.40 1.55
C CYS A 208 -7.40 -20.88 0.34
N ARG A 209 -8.16 -20.54 -0.71
CA ARG A 209 -7.68 -20.00 -1.99
C ARG A 209 -7.59 -18.48 -1.95
N LYS A 210 -7.00 -17.91 -2.99
CA LYS A 210 -6.89 -16.46 -3.18
C LYS A 210 -7.72 -16.00 -4.37
N MET A 211 -8.66 -15.11 -4.11
CA MET A 211 -9.42 -14.41 -5.15
C MET A 211 -8.73 -13.07 -5.44
N VAL A 212 -8.55 -12.73 -6.72
CA VAL A 212 -7.98 -11.45 -7.16
C VAL A 212 -8.95 -10.71 -8.07
N ILE A 213 -8.84 -9.39 -8.11
CA ILE A 213 -9.60 -8.58 -9.08
C ILE A 213 -9.15 -8.94 -10.49
N CYS A 214 -10.11 -9.14 -11.40
CA CYS A 214 -9.81 -9.43 -12.80
C CYS A 214 -9.01 -8.26 -13.41
N LYS A 215 -7.81 -8.52 -13.92
CA LYS A 215 -6.94 -7.48 -14.50
C LYS A 215 -7.53 -6.83 -15.75
N SER A 216 -8.35 -7.56 -16.50
CA SER A 216 -8.99 -7.09 -17.73
C SER A 216 -10.09 -6.07 -17.44
N CYS A 217 -11.15 -6.44 -16.72
CA CYS A 217 -12.26 -5.53 -16.43
C CYS A 217 -12.08 -4.68 -15.16
N LYS A 218 -11.12 -5.03 -14.30
CA LYS A 218 -10.85 -4.37 -13.00
C LYS A 218 -12.08 -4.32 -12.09
N ASN A 219 -13.01 -5.27 -12.24
CA ASN A 219 -14.32 -5.31 -11.59
C ASN A 219 -15.18 -4.04 -11.83
N LYS A 220 -14.91 -3.30 -12.90
CA LYS A 220 -15.72 -2.15 -13.31
C LYS A 220 -16.95 -2.63 -14.05
N LYS A 221 -18.14 -2.20 -13.60
CA LYS A 221 -19.43 -2.68 -14.12
C LYS A 221 -19.52 -2.61 -15.65
N GLU A 222 -19.11 -1.48 -16.23
CA GLU A 222 -19.11 -1.20 -17.67
C GLU A 222 -18.34 -2.22 -18.52
N PHE A 223 -17.28 -2.83 -17.97
CA PHE A 223 -16.46 -3.83 -18.66
C PHE A 223 -16.69 -5.24 -18.14
N ARG A 224 -17.23 -5.39 -16.93
CA ARG A 224 -17.33 -6.66 -16.24
C ARG A 224 -18.35 -7.57 -16.92
N GLU A 225 -19.53 -7.05 -17.22
CA GLU A 225 -20.68 -7.86 -17.67
C GLU A 225 -20.40 -8.63 -18.98
N THR A 226 -19.49 -8.13 -19.82
CA THR A 226 -19.06 -8.75 -21.07
C THR A 226 -17.62 -9.27 -21.03
N CYS A 227 -16.99 -9.33 -19.85
CA CYS A 227 -15.59 -9.71 -19.73
C CYS A 227 -15.40 -11.23 -19.87
N GLU A 228 -14.96 -11.69 -21.03
CA GLU A 228 -14.64 -13.10 -21.30
C GLU A 228 -13.58 -13.65 -20.35
N SER A 229 -12.57 -12.84 -20.04
CA SER A 229 -11.46 -13.21 -19.16
C SER A 229 -11.91 -13.73 -17.79
N CYS A 230 -12.98 -13.16 -17.22
CA CYS A 230 -13.53 -13.57 -15.92
C CYS A 230 -14.99 -14.01 -15.96
N GLU A 231 -15.53 -14.23 -17.16
CA GLU A 231 -16.90 -14.66 -17.39
C GLU A 231 -17.93 -13.83 -16.59
N GLY A 232 -17.81 -12.50 -16.62
CA GLY A 232 -18.77 -11.65 -15.93
C GLY A 232 -18.58 -11.49 -14.41
N THR A 233 -17.69 -12.25 -13.77
CA THR A 233 -17.57 -12.26 -12.29
C THR A 233 -16.81 -11.06 -11.72
N GLY A 234 -15.95 -10.44 -12.53
CA GLY A 234 -15.09 -9.32 -12.11
C GLY A 234 -13.87 -9.73 -11.28
N LYS A 235 -13.74 -11.01 -10.95
CA LYS A 235 -12.67 -11.57 -10.11
C LYS A 235 -12.16 -12.88 -10.72
N LYS A 236 -11.00 -13.35 -10.26
CA LYS A 236 -10.43 -14.63 -10.65
C LYS A 236 -9.87 -15.35 -9.45
N ASP A 237 -10.08 -16.66 -9.41
CA ASP A 237 -9.38 -17.54 -8.50
C ASP A 237 -7.92 -17.67 -8.97
N GLU A 238 -6.97 -17.29 -8.11
CA GLU A 238 -5.53 -17.41 -8.36
C GLU A 238 -5.01 -18.82 -8.05
N GLY A 239 -5.80 -19.67 -7.39
CA GLY A 239 -5.45 -21.08 -7.13
C GLY A 239 -4.35 -21.32 -6.09
N ARG A 240 -3.77 -20.28 -5.49
CA ARG A 240 -2.65 -20.40 -4.53
C ARG A 240 -3.11 -20.82 -3.13
N ILE A 241 -3.24 -22.13 -2.92
CA ILE A 241 -3.62 -22.74 -1.64
C ILE A 241 -2.36 -23.00 -0.81
N TYR A 242 -2.33 -22.54 0.45
CA TYR A 242 -1.31 -22.98 1.39
C TYR A 242 -1.70 -24.34 1.97
N THR A 243 -0.79 -25.31 1.95
CA THR A 243 -0.95 -26.61 2.60
C THR A 243 0.31 -26.95 3.40
N PRO A 244 0.22 -27.73 4.49
CA PRO A 244 1.41 -28.24 5.19
C PRO A 244 2.38 -28.94 4.21
N LYS A 245 3.68 -28.65 4.36
CA LYS A 245 4.78 -29.24 3.58
C LYS A 245 5.83 -29.91 4.47
N ALA A 246 6.05 -29.38 5.67
CA ALA A 246 6.92 -29.97 6.68
C ALA A 246 6.52 -29.48 8.07
N VAL A 247 7.02 -30.19 9.10
CA VAL A 247 7.00 -29.77 10.50
C VAL A 247 8.41 -29.94 11.03
N LEU A 248 8.92 -28.92 11.71
CA LEU A 248 10.23 -28.93 12.36
C LEU A 248 10.06 -28.76 13.87
N GLY A 249 11.05 -29.19 14.65
CA GLY A 249 11.01 -29.13 16.12
C GLY A 249 10.36 -30.37 16.78
N PRO A 250 10.19 -30.35 18.12
CA PRO A 250 9.72 -31.50 18.88
C PRO A 250 8.26 -31.84 18.56
N CYS A 251 8.04 -32.97 17.89
CA CYS A 251 6.71 -33.50 17.63
C CYS A 251 6.74 -35.02 17.49
N GLU A 252 5.57 -35.65 17.67
CA GLU A 252 5.41 -37.08 17.41
C GLU A 252 5.60 -37.39 15.92
N ARG A 253 6.11 -38.58 15.60
CA ARG A 253 6.37 -39.01 14.23
C ARG A 253 5.12 -38.97 13.33
N THR A 254 3.94 -39.15 13.91
CA THR A 254 2.64 -39.16 13.23
C THR A 254 2.04 -37.76 13.06
N TYR A 255 2.64 -36.72 13.68
CA TYR A 255 2.05 -35.39 13.72
C TYR A 255 1.82 -34.79 12.32
N PHE A 256 2.79 -34.93 11.42
CA PHE A 256 2.64 -34.46 10.03
C PHE A 256 1.47 -35.14 9.29
N THR A 257 1.27 -36.43 9.53
CA THR A 257 0.13 -37.18 8.99
C THR A 257 -1.18 -36.68 9.59
N SER A 258 -1.22 -36.41 10.90
CA SER A 258 -2.41 -35.90 11.59
C SER A 258 -2.87 -34.55 11.02
N ILE A 259 -1.94 -33.62 10.77
CA ILE A 259 -2.27 -32.30 10.19
C ILE A 259 -2.63 -32.36 8.70
N SER A 260 -2.60 -33.54 8.06
CA SER A 260 -3.19 -33.72 6.73
C SER A 260 -4.73 -33.81 6.79
N ASN A 261 -5.31 -34.08 7.97
CA ASN A 261 -6.73 -33.93 8.20
C ASN A 261 -7.10 -32.45 8.31
N PHE A 262 -8.06 -31.97 7.50
CA PHE A 262 -8.43 -30.55 7.47
C PHE A 262 -8.87 -29.98 8.83
N HIS A 263 -9.59 -30.77 9.64
CA HIS A 263 -10.03 -30.31 10.96
C HIS A 263 -8.84 -30.11 11.90
N VAL A 264 -7.91 -31.07 11.94
CA VAL A 264 -6.68 -30.97 12.74
C VAL A 264 -5.83 -29.81 12.22
N MET A 265 -5.61 -29.74 10.91
CA MET A 265 -4.87 -28.66 10.25
C MET A 265 -5.40 -27.27 10.64
N LEU A 266 -6.72 -27.06 10.56
CA LEU A 266 -7.33 -25.78 10.87
C LEU A 266 -7.25 -25.44 12.36
N ASN A 267 -7.38 -26.42 13.25
CA ASN A 267 -7.17 -26.18 14.69
C ASN A 267 -5.71 -25.80 15.00
N GLU A 268 -4.75 -26.48 14.37
CA GLU A 268 -3.32 -26.21 14.55
C GLU A 268 -2.91 -24.88 13.91
N THR A 269 -3.55 -24.44 12.83
CA THR A 269 -3.12 -23.26 12.05
C THR A 269 -3.98 -22.02 12.21
N SER A 270 -5.17 -22.11 12.80
CA SER A 270 -6.02 -20.97 13.13
C SER A 270 -5.32 -20.05 14.14
N ILE A 271 -5.27 -18.75 13.81
CA ILE A 271 -4.58 -17.72 14.59
C ILE A 271 -5.50 -17.00 15.58
N TYR A 272 -6.81 -17.07 15.37
CA TYR A 272 -7.78 -16.35 16.18
C TYR A 272 -7.90 -16.96 17.57
N ASN A 273 -7.72 -16.15 18.61
CA ASN A 273 -7.79 -16.62 20.00
C ASN A 273 -9.23 -16.63 20.53
N TYR A 274 -10.03 -17.57 20.06
CA TYR A 274 -11.41 -17.74 20.54
C TYR A 274 -11.47 -18.31 21.96
N ARG A 275 -10.43 -19.03 22.41
CA ARG A 275 -10.35 -19.66 23.75
C ARG A 275 -9.89 -18.71 24.86
N GLY A 276 -9.46 -17.49 24.52
CA GLY A 276 -8.98 -16.52 25.50
C GLY A 276 -7.66 -16.93 26.18
N VAL A 277 -6.78 -17.63 25.44
CA VAL A 277 -5.45 -18.04 25.93
C VAL A 277 -4.59 -16.80 26.19
N SER A 278 -3.90 -16.75 27.32
CA SER A 278 -2.92 -15.70 27.60
C SER A 278 -1.72 -15.79 26.66
N ALA A 279 -0.95 -14.72 26.52
CA ALA A 279 0.31 -14.78 25.79
C ALA A 279 1.28 -15.74 26.53
N SER A 280 2.00 -16.56 25.76
CA SER A 280 3.08 -17.41 26.25
C SER A 280 4.16 -16.57 26.93
N GLU A 281 4.68 -17.05 28.05
CA GLU A 281 5.73 -16.37 28.79
C GLU A 281 7.07 -16.47 28.05
N LEU A 282 7.82 -15.36 28.07
CA LEU A 282 9.19 -15.33 27.56
C LEU A 282 10.15 -15.87 28.61
N LEU A 283 11.05 -16.76 28.22
CA LEU A 283 12.14 -17.27 29.06
C LEU A 283 13.18 -16.20 29.42
N LYS A 284 13.33 -15.19 28.54
CA LYS A 284 14.23 -14.05 28.73
C LYS A 284 13.65 -12.81 28.07
N GLU A 285 14.05 -11.63 28.52
CA GLU A 285 13.58 -10.38 27.95
C GLU A 285 14.00 -10.24 26.47
N LEU A 286 13.06 -9.83 25.63
CA LEU A 286 13.29 -9.54 24.23
C LEU A 286 13.59 -8.05 24.06
N ASP A 287 14.83 -7.68 24.35
CA ASP A 287 15.32 -6.29 24.26
C ASP A 287 15.57 -5.90 22.78
N VAL A 288 14.48 -5.48 22.14
CA VAL A 288 14.47 -4.96 20.78
C VAL A 288 13.67 -3.67 20.78
N VAL A 289 14.37 -2.57 20.50
CA VAL A 289 13.73 -1.27 20.28
C VAL A 289 13.04 -1.29 18.92
N LEU A 290 11.72 -1.44 18.94
CA LEU A 290 10.93 -1.24 17.73
C LEU A 290 11.03 0.22 17.32
N LYS A 291 11.53 0.46 16.09
CA LYS A 291 11.40 1.78 15.48
C LYS A 291 9.92 2.11 15.44
N GLU A 292 9.50 3.11 16.20
CA GLU A 292 8.14 3.59 16.12
C GLU A 292 7.85 3.91 14.65
N LYS A 293 6.77 3.34 14.10
CA LYS A 293 6.08 4.07 13.04
C LYS A 293 5.83 5.43 13.65
N LYS A 294 6.40 6.52 13.08
CA LYS A 294 5.95 7.87 13.40
C LYS A 294 4.44 7.78 13.41
N LYS A 295 3.83 7.87 14.61
CA LYS A 295 2.38 7.82 14.72
C LYS A 295 1.90 8.83 13.69
N ARG A 296 0.93 8.46 12.87
CA ARG A 296 0.06 9.47 12.27
C ARG A 296 -0.53 10.21 13.46
N THR A 297 0.15 11.26 13.91
CA THR A 297 -0.46 12.30 14.70
C THR A 297 -1.45 12.92 13.71
N VAL A 298 -2.64 12.34 13.65
CA VAL A 298 -3.82 13.16 13.46
C VAL A 298 -3.79 14.03 14.70
N SER A 299 -3.13 15.19 14.60
CA SER A 299 -3.42 16.24 15.54
C SER A 299 -4.93 16.41 15.43
N LYS A 300 -5.62 16.25 16.55
CA LYS A 300 -6.89 16.92 16.72
C LYS A 300 -6.56 18.42 16.76
N ASN A 301 -6.23 18.98 15.60
CA ASN A 301 -6.48 20.37 15.34
C ASN A 301 -7.87 20.38 14.71
N SER A 302 -8.85 20.62 15.56
CA SER A 302 -10.08 21.28 15.16
C SER A 302 -9.75 22.47 14.26
N GLY A 303 -10.22 22.45 13.01
CA GLY A 303 -10.26 23.62 12.12
C GLY A 303 -9.25 23.61 10.96
N SER A 304 -9.79 23.46 9.73
CA SER A 304 -9.21 23.73 8.40
C SER A 304 -7.89 23.06 7.99
N GLU A 305 -7.91 22.26 6.91
CA GLU A 305 -6.71 22.01 6.10
C GLU A 305 -6.09 23.36 5.70
N ASP A 306 -4.83 23.61 6.07
CA ASP A 306 -4.11 24.85 5.79
C ASP A 306 -3.98 25.07 4.27
N GLU A 307 -4.61 26.12 3.76
CA GLU A 307 -4.62 26.55 2.35
C GLU A 307 -3.20 26.57 1.74
N THR A 308 -2.20 26.90 2.55
CA THR A 308 -0.79 26.93 2.17
C THR A 308 -0.28 25.55 1.76
N THR A 309 -0.61 24.53 2.56
CA THR A 309 -0.19 23.15 2.32
C THR A 309 -0.80 22.61 1.03
N LEU A 310 -2.08 22.88 0.78
CA LEU A 310 -2.78 22.46 -0.45
C LEU A 310 -2.18 23.11 -1.71
N LYS A 311 -1.79 24.39 -1.63
CA LYS A 311 -1.16 25.11 -2.75
C LYS A 311 0.25 24.60 -3.03
N ILE A 312 1.05 24.32 -2.00
CA ILE A 312 2.38 23.70 -2.17
C ILE A 312 2.23 22.29 -2.78
N GLU A 313 1.32 21.47 -2.24
CA GLU A 313 1.06 20.13 -2.74
C GLU A 313 0.64 20.13 -4.22
N SER A 314 -0.29 21.01 -4.59
CA SER A 314 -0.75 21.16 -5.97
C SER A 314 0.37 21.61 -6.91
N PHE A 315 1.24 22.50 -6.46
CA PHE A 315 2.40 22.94 -7.22
C PHE A 315 3.38 21.79 -7.47
N ILE A 316 3.70 21.00 -6.43
CA ILE A 316 4.61 19.86 -6.55
C ILE A 316 4.02 18.79 -7.47
N LYS A 317 2.75 18.39 -7.30
CA LYS A 317 2.08 17.40 -8.16
C LYS A 317 2.09 17.77 -9.64
N ARG A 318 1.88 19.06 -9.94
CA ARG A 318 1.85 19.57 -11.31
C ARG A 318 3.23 19.52 -11.96
N ASN A 319 4.26 19.97 -11.25
CA ASN A 319 5.60 20.12 -11.80
C ASN A 319 6.44 18.83 -11.76
N TYR A 320 6.22 17.98 -10.75
CA TYR A 320 6.85 16.67 -10.62
C TYR A 320 5.88 15.55 -11.05
N LYS A 321 5.11 15.75 -12.12
CA LYS A 321 4.04 14.81 -12.53
C LYS A 321 4.55 13.39 -12.80
N ALA A 322 5.77 13.27 -13.32
CA ALA A 322 6.39 11.98 -13.65
C ALA A 322 6.71 11.13 -12.41
N THR A 323 7.10 11.77 -11.31
CA THR A 323 7.62 11.09 -10.11
C THR A 323 6.72 11.21 -8.88
N HIS A 324 5.96 12.31 -8.76
CA HIS A 324 5.24 12.71 -7.54
C HIS A 324 3.81 13.22 -7.81
N SER A 325 3.12 12.72 -8.84
CA SER A 325 1.76 13.18 -9.19
C SER A 325 0.68 12.85 -8.15
N LYS A 326 0.92 11.91 -7.22
CA LYS A 326 -0.07 11.36 -6.29
C LYS A 326 0.24 11.61 -4.81
N ILE A 327 1.30 12.35 -4.51
CA ILE A 327 1.76 12.56 -3.14
C ILE A 327 0.73 13.26 -2.27
N LYS A 328 0.85 13.13 -0.96
CA LYS A 328 0.26 14.06 0.00
C LYS A 328 1.34 14.64 0.88
N ILE A 329 1.30 15.94 1.14
CA ILE A 329 2.25 16.56 2.07
C ILE A 329 1.82 16.19 3.50
N VAL A 330 2.65 15.40 4.17
CA VAL A 330 2.38 14.93 5.54
C VAL A 330 2.93 15.87 6.59
N LYS A 331 3.95 16.66 6.25
CA LYS A 331 4.55 17.62 7.16
C LYS A 331 5.10 18.81 6.40
N LEU A 332 4.79 19.99 6.88
CA LEU A 332 5.32 21.25 6.39
C LEU A 332 6.01 21.95 7.56
N THR A 333 7.29 22.27 7.40
CA THR A 333 8.07 23.04 8.38
C THR A 333 8.63 24.29 7.72
N LYS A 334 8.61 25.41 8.44
CA LYS A 334 9.12 26.70 7.96
C LYS A 334 10.34 27.11 8.79
N ASN A 335 11.40 27.51 8.10
CA ASN A 335 12.54 28.24 8.67
C ASN A 335 12.56 29.66 8.09
N GLU A 336 13.45 30.53 8.59
CA GLU A 336 13.49 31.98 8.35
C GLU A 336 13.27 32.42 6.88
N ASN A 337 13.70 31.63 5.87
CA ASN A 337 13.44 31.89 4.45
C ASN A 337 13.14 30.64 3.59
N CYS A 338 12.73 29.53 4.19
CA CYS A 338 12.49 28.28 3.48
C CYS A 338 11.29 27.51 4.05
N TYR A 339 10.57 26.81 3.17
CA TYR A 339 9.64 25.76 3.58
C TYR A 339 10.24 24.39 3.23
N TYR A 340 9.97 23.41 4.08
CA TYR A 340 10.33 22.01 3.86
C TYR A 340 9.06 21.18 3.91
N ALA A 341 8.71 20.58 2.78
CA ALA A 341 7.52 19.75 2.63
C ALA A 341 7.92 18.28 2.52
N GLU A 342 7.57 17.48 3.53
CA GLU A 342 7.76 16.03 3.53
C GLU A 342 6.49 15.36 2.97
N PRO A 343 6.57 14.56 1.90
CA PRO A 343 5.43 13.82 1.37
C PRO A 343 5.22 12.46 2.05
N ASP A 344 4.10 11.80 1.74
CA ASP A 344 3.72 10.45 2.19
C ASP A 344 4.47 9.32 1.47
N GLU A 345 5.52 9.64 0.72
CA GLU A 345 6.37 8.66 0.04
C GLU A 345 7.85 9.03 0.08
N ASN A 346 8.70 8.05 -0.22
CA ASN A 346 10.15 8.18 -0.15
C ASN A 346 10.84 8.01 -1.52
N PHE A 347 10.14 8.25 -2.62
CA PHE A 347 10.74 8.14 -3.96
C PHE A 347 11.82 9.21 -4.14
N CYS A 348 13.06 8.81 -4.37
CA CYS A 348 14.19 9.71 -4.55
C CYS A 348 14.62 9.74 -6.00
N MET A 349 14.61 10.92 -6.61
CA MET A 349 15.01 11.13 -8.00
C MET A 349 16.50 10.86 -8.24
N ASN A 350 17.35 10.93 -7.19
CA ASN A 350 18.76 10.60 -7.31
C ASN A 350 19.01 9.08 -7.46
N VAL A 351 18.17 8.27 -6.82
CA VAL A 351 18.29 6.80 -6.85
C VAL A 351 17.27 6.19 -7.83
N ASN A 352 16.39 7.04 -8.37
CA ASN A 352 15.25 6.67 -9.21
C ASN A 352 14.38 5.54 -8.64
N ARG A 353 14.24 5.49 -7.31
CA ARG A 353 13.43 4.50 -6.57
C ARG A 353 13.09 5.00 -5.18
N LYS A 354 12.27 4.25 -4.45
CA LYS A 354 11.93 4.54 -3.05
C LYS A 354 13.07 4.16 -2.11
N HIS A 355 13.34 5.01 -1.13
CA HIS A 355 14.16 4.66 0.02
C HIS A 355 13.34 3.92 1.08
N ASN A 356 13.91 2.85 1.62
CA ASN A 356 13.25 2.00 2.63
C ASN A 356 13.38 2.58 4.04
N SER A 357 14.47 3.30 4.32
CA SER A 357 14.83 3.77 5.67
C SER A 357 15.10 5.27 5.77
N SER A 358 14.89 6.03 4.70
CA SER A 358 15.11 7.47 4.66
C SER A 358 14.01 8.16 3.87
N GLY A 359 13.55 9.30 4.36
CA GLY A 359 12.57 10.11 3.64
C GLY A 359 13.21 10.99 2.57
N ILE A 360 12.35 11.61 1.77
CA ILE A 360 12.69 12.75 0.93
C ILE A 360 11.93 13.97 1.42
N TYR A 361 12.36 15.16 1.01
CA TYR A 361 11.66 16.40 1.30
C TYR A 361 11.82 17.36 0.13
N PHE A 362 10.84 18.23 -0.06
CA PHE A 362 10.94 19.35 -1.00
C PHE A 362 11.36 20.58 -0.21
N GLN A 363 12.50 21.15 -0.59
CA GLN A 363 12.91 22.47 -0.12
C GLN A 363 12.30 23.52 -1.06
N ILE A 364 11.57 24.47 -0.48
CA ILE A 364 10.95 25.59 -1.19
C ILE A 364 11.59 26.89 -0.71
N THR A 365 12.18 27.62 -1.63
CA THR A 365 12.81 28.93 -1.44
C THR A 365 12.03 30.00 -2.21
N PRO A 366 12.36 31.30 -2.06
CA PRO A 366 11.80 32.33 -2.92
C PRO A 366 12.07 32.10 -4.42
N THR A 367 13.14 31.37 -4.78
CA THR A 367 13.53 31.14 -6.17
C THR A 367 12.84 29.93 -6.78
N GLY A 368 12.59 28.87 -6.00
CA GLY A 368 12.05 27.63 -6.55
C GLY A 368 11.86 26.49 -5.55
N VAL A 369 11.55 25.32 -6.10
CA VAL A 369 11.40 24.07 -5.37
C VAL A 369 12.39 23.04 -5.90
N CYS A 370 13.04 22.31 -5.01
CA CYS A 370 13.84 21.13 -5.36
C CYS A 370 13.59 19.97 -4.40
N GLN A 371 13.74 18.74 -4.88
CA GLN A 371 13.73 17.54 -4.04
C GLN A 371 15.12 17.33 -3.42
N ARG A 372 15.14 17.01 -2.13
CA ARG A 372 16.31 16.57 -1.36
C ARG A 372 16.01 15.29 -0.60
N CYS A 373 17.05 14.67 -0.03
CA CYS A 373 16.93 13.36 0.60
C CYS A 373 17.58 13.33 2.01
N TYR A 374 17.01 12.56 2.93
CA TYR A 374 17.57 12.33 4.27
C TYR A 374 18.58 11.18 4.33
N CYS A 375 18.87 10.51 3.20
CA CYS A 375 19.75 9.36 3.18
C CYS A 375 21.20 9.75 3.50
N LYS A 376 21.75 9.14 4.56
CA LYS A 376 23.13 9.36 5.04
C LYS A 376 24.15 8.34 4.52
N LYS A 377 23.73 7.34 3.73
CA LYS A 377 24.66 6.31 3.21
C LYS A 377 25.75 6.94 2.35
N GLU A 378 27.00 6.67 2.67
CA GLU A 378 28.19 7.16 1.95
C GLU A 378 28.54 6.24 0.78
N THR A 379 27.65 6.19 -0.21
CA THR A 379 27.85 5.42 -1.45
C THR A 379 27.37 6.22 -2.65
N SER A 380 28.02 6.05 -3.79
CA SER A 380 27.57 6.53 -5.11
C SER A 380 26.87 5.44 -5.92
N GLU A 381 26.91 4.20 -5.47
CA GLU A 381 26.38 3.05 -6.20
C GLU A 381 24.86 3.13 -6.34
N GLY A 382 24.37 2.96 -7.58
CA GLY A 382 22.95 3.09 -7.92
C GLY A 382 22.39 4.51 -7.81
N ARG A 383 23.24 5.55 -7.86
CA ARG A 383 22.84 6.97 -7.78
C ARG A 383 23.32 7.75 -8.98
N THR A 384 22.49 8.64 -9.51
CA THR A 384 22.78 9.40 -10.72
C THR A 384 23.62 10.65 -10.44
N ASN A 385 23.51 11.26 -9.26
CA ASN A 385 24.13 12.54 -8.90
C ASN A 385 24.84 12.45 -7.54
N GLY A 386 25.71 11.46 -7.39
CA GLY A 386 26.52 11.29 -6.19
C GLY A 386 25.71 10.98 -4.92
N MET A 387 26.28 11.31 -3.75
CA MET A 387 25.66 10.94 -2.48
C MET A 387 24.35 11.70 -2.22
N CYS A 388 23.33 10.99 -1.74
CA CYS A 388 22.01 11.57 -1.46
C CYS A 388 22.02 12.70 -0.43
N LYS A 389 22.97 12.71 0.52
CA LYS A 389 23.13 13.80 1.50
C LYS A 389 23.43 15.16 0.85
N TYR A 390 24.01 15.16 -0.35
CA TYR A 390 24.37 16.36 -1.11
C TYR A 390 23.47 16.60 -2.32
N TYR A 391 22.54 15.68 -2.58
CA TYR A 391 21.66 15.76 -3.73
C TYR A 391 20.61 16.86 -3.59
N ALA A 392 20.44 17.63 -4.66
CA ALA A 392 19.26 18.45 -4.93
C ALA A 392 18.82 18.20 -6.36
N SER A 393 17.52 18.01 -6.59
CA SER A 393 16.98 17.95 -7.96
C SER A 393 17.16 19.30 -8.65
N GLN A 394 16.94 19.33 -9.97
CA GLN A 394 16.75 20.58 -10.70
C GLN A 394 15.70 21.45 -9.98
N GLU A 395 16.04 22.72 -9.79
CA GLU A 395 15.17 23.70 -9.15
C GLU A 395 14.07 24.14 -10.13
N ILE A 396 12.81 24.01 -9.70
CA ILE A 396 11.65 24.43 -10.47
C ILE A 396 11.17 25.78 -9.94
N PRO A 397 11.17 26.86 -10.75
CA PRO A 397 10.75 28.18 -10.29
C PRO A 397 9.31 28.20 -9.78
N ILE A 398 9.11 28.82 -8.61
CA ILE A 398 7.75 28.99 -8.08
C ILE A 398 7.02 30.14 -8.79
N THR A 399 5.71 30.02 -8.90
CA THR A 399 4.88 31.10 -9.45
C THR A 399 4.92 32.34 -8.54
N LYS A 400 4.77 33.55 -9.12
CA LYS A 400 4.67 34.80 -8.33
C LYS A 400 3.56 34.76 -7.27
N ILE A 401 2.46 34.07 -7.56
CA ILE A 401 1.34 33.87 -6.63
C ILE A 401 1.80 33.04 -5.44
N LEU A 402 2.47 31.90 -5.68
CA LEU A 402 2.99 31.04 -4.63
C LEU A 402 4.14 31.74 -3.86
N GLN A 403 4.99 32.50 -4.54
CA GLN A 403 6.07 33.29 -3.93
C GLN A 403 5.52 34.37 -2.98
N THR A 404 4.49 35.10 -3.41
CA THR A 404 3.82 36.12 -2.58
C THR A 404 3.14 35.47 -1.38
N LEU A 405 2.45 34.35 -1.58
CA LEU A 405 1.79 33.60 -0.51
C LEU A 405 2.78 33.10 0.54
N LEU A 406 3.89 32.50 0.12
CA LEU A 406 4.81 31.82 1.02
C LEU A 406 5.79 32.78 1.72
N PHE A 407 6.22 33.84 1.03
CA PHE A 407 7.33 34.68 1.49
C PHE A 407 6.94 36.16 1.66
N GLY A 408 5.70 36.56 1.35
CA GLY A 408 5.25 37.95 1.49
C GLY A 408 6.03 38.94 0.62
N ILE A 409 6.78 38.46 -0.39
CA ILE A 409 7.60 39.31 -1.26
C ILE A 409 6.66 40.02 -2.24
N VAL A 410 6.20 41.20 -1.83
CA VAL A 410 5.65 42.19 -2.77
C VAL A 410 6.84 42.69 -3.59
N SER A 411 6.88 42.34 -4.88
CA SER A 411 7.87 42.92 -5.78
C SER A 411 7.73 44.44 -5.71
N LYS A 412 8.77 45.14 -5.23
CA LYS A 412 8.90 46.58 -5.47
C LYS A 412 8.76 46.77 -6.96
N THR A 413 7.65 47.35 -7.38
CA THR A 413 7.41 47.75 -8.75
C THR A 413 8.51 48.75 -9.06
N SER A 414 9.52 48.34 -9.84
CA SER A 414 10.25 49.33 -10.63
C SER A 414 9.17 50.06 -11.43
N LYS A 415 9.02 51.36 -11.16
CA LYS A 415 8.13 52.25 -11.92
C LYS A 415 8.56 52.16 -13.39
N ARG A 416 7.94 51.28 -14.17
CA ARG A 416 7.86 51.50 -15.61
C ARG A 416 6.84 52.61 -15.79
N LYS A 417 7.34 53.78 -16.20
CA LYS A 417 6.56 54.90 -16.70
C LYS A 417 5.45 54.34 -17.58
N ILE A 418 4.20 54.58 -17.20
CA ILE A 418 3.05 54.39 -18.09
C ILE A 418 3.29 55.36 -19.25
N VAL A 419 3.66 54.84 -20.41
CA VAL A 419 3.47 55.58 -21.65
C VAL A 419 2.01 55.38 -21.98
N ASN A 420 1.22 56.45 -21.81
CA ASN A 420 -0.18 56.45 -22.24
C ASN A 420 -0.21 56.21 -23.76
N MET A 421 -0.62 55.01 -24.17
CA MET A 421 -1.05 54.77 -25.55
C MET A 421 -2.51 55.19 -25.65
N ASN A 422 -2.74 56.41 -26.16
CA ASN A 422 -4.05 56.83 -26.60
C ASN A 422 -4.38 56.10 -27.91
N ILE A 423 -5.33 55.18 -27.87
CA ILE A 423 -5.90 54.55 -29.05
C ILE A 423 -7.15 55.33 -29.43
N THR A 424 -7.02 56.27 -30.37
CA THR A 424 -8.17 56.82 -31.09
C THR A 424 -8.56 55.88 -32.22
N ARG A 425 -9.77 55.34 -32.16
CA ARG A 425 -10.37 54.58 -33.26
C ARG A 425 -10.72 55.54 -34.39
N ASN A 426 -10.03 55.47 -35.52
CA ASN A 426 -10.56 55.97 -36.77
C ASN A 426 -11.24 54.82 -37.52
N VAL A 427 -12.52 55.01 -37.77
CA VAL A 427 -13.40 54.09 -38.49
C VAL A 427 -13.17 54.29 -39.99
N SER A 428 -12.09 53.72 -40.52
CA SER A 428 -11.96 53.36 -41.93
C SER A 428 -10.57 52.79 -42.19
N ASN A 429 -10.54 51.55 -42.67
CA ASN A 429 -9.41 50.82 -43.21
C ASN A 429 -8.36 50.28 -42.22
N ALA A 430 -8.14 48.99 -42.36
CA ALA A 430 -7.26 48.16 -41.56
C ALA A 430 -5.78 48.41 -41.92
N SER A 431 -5.09 49.21 -41.11
CA SER A 431 -3.67 48.97 -40.78
C SER A 431 -3.31 49.72 -39.50
N LEU A 432 -2.53 49.07 -38.62
CA LEU A 432 -1.89 49.71 -37.48
C LEU A 432 -0.39 49.67 -37.75
N ASP A 433 0.19 50.84 -37.98
CA ASP A 433 1.63 51.00 -38.15
C ASP A 433 2.26 51.40 -36.80
N LEU A 434 3.38 50.78 -36.45
CA LEU A 434 4.09 50.97 -35.17
C LEU A 434 5.54 51.34 -35.46
N SER A 435 5.88 52.63 -35.37
CA SER A 435 7.27 53.09 -35.38
C SER A 435 7.82 53.19 -33.96
N ILE A 436 9.05 52.71 -33.76
CA ILE A 436 9.82 52.81 -32.51
C ILE A 436 10.98 53.77 -32.75
N SER A 437 11.04 54.87 -32.00
CA SER A 437 12.23 55.75 -31.98
C SER A 437 13.14 55.39 -30.80
N SER A 438 14.35 54.92 -31.17
CA SER A 438 15.62 54.84 -30.43
C SER A 438 15.69 54.06 -29.11
N VAL A 439 16.48 52.98 -29.18
CA VAL A 439 16.99 52.13 -28.09
C VAL A 439 18.39 52.62 -27.71
N ASP A 440 18.73 52.63 -26.42
CA ASP A 440 20.12 52.53 -25.98
C ASP A 440 20.36 51.30 -25.09
N ASN A 441 21.12 50.38 -25.70
CA ASN A 441 22.07 49.40 -25.17
C ASN A 441 21.74 48.61 -23.90
N HIS A 442 21.18 47.41 -24.11
CA HIS A 442 21.89 46.17 -23.75
C HIS A 442 21.42 45.03 -24.67
N LYS A 443 22.36 44.49 -25.45
CA LYS A 443 22.16 43.35 -26.35
C LYS A 443 21.93 42.08 -25.53
N GLU A 444 20.74 41.50 -25.63
CA GLU A 444 20.53 40.06 -25.65
C GLU A 444 19.28 39.78 -26.50
N SER A 445 19.50 39.15 -27.65
CA SER A 445 18.48 38.86 -28.66
C SER A 445 17.59 37.69 -28.21
N VAL A 446 16.37 37.99 -27.76
CA VAL A 446 15.30 37.00 -27.63
C VAL A 446 14.44 37.07 -28.90
N SER A 447 14.58 36.07 -29.78
CA SER A 447 13.70 35.92 -30.93
C SER A 447 12.33 35.39 -30.47
N LEU A 448 11.38 36.30 -30.26
CA LEU A 448 9.98 35.96 -30.07
C LEU A 448 9.40 35.44 -31.40
N ASN A 449 9.17 34.13 -31.47
CA ASN A 449 8.47 33.52 -32.60
C ASN A 449 7.01 34.04 -32.63
N LYS A 450 6.75 34.95 -33.56
CA LYS A 450 5.47 35.65 -33.76
C LYS A 450 4.30 34.68 -33.95
N GLU A 451 4.56 33.51 -34.53
CA GLU A 451 3.56 32.46 -34.78
C GLU A 451 3.11 31.78 -33.47
N ASN A 452 4.04 31.60 -32.53
CA ASN A 452 3.75 31.05 -31.20
C ASN A 452 2.91 32.01 -30.35
N CYS A 453 3.19 33.32 -30.41
CA CYS A 453 2.35 34.32 -29.76
C CYS A 453 0.95 34.38 -30.37
N LEU A 454 0.83 34.29 -31.70
CA LEU A 454 -0.46 34.33 -32.37
C LEU A 454 -1.31 33.08 -32.06
N ASN A 455 -0.70 31.90 -32.01
CA ASN A 455 -1.37 30.66 -31.64
C ASN A 455 -1.83 30.65 -30.18
N ASN A 456 -1.03 31.20 -29.27
CA ASN A 456 -1.43 31.33 -27.86
C ASN A 456 -2.61 32.30 -27.70
N CYS A 457 -2.62 33.42 -28.42
CA CYS A 457 -3.77 34.33 -28.39
C CYS A 457 -5.04 33.70 -28.96
N LYS A 458 -4.95 32.91 -30.05
CA LYS A 458 -6.09 32.17 -30.62
C LYS A 458 -6.65 31.12 -29.65
N ASN A 459 -5.77 30.38 -28.97
CA ASN A 459 -6.19 29.38 -27.99
C ASN A 459 -6.89 30.00 -26.77
N ILE A 460 -6.44 31.17 -26.32
CA ILE A 460 -7.07 31.90 -25.21
C ILE A 460 -8.44 32.44 -25.64
N LEU A 461 -8.57 32.98 -26.85
CA LEU A 461 -9.87 33.44 -27.39
C LEU A 461 -10.87 32.29 -27.54
N PHE A 462 -10.43 31.14 -28.05
CA PHE A 462 -11.28 29.94 -28.16
C PHE A 462 -11.74 29.41 -26.79
N GLN A 463 -10.89 29.49 -25.77
CA GLN A 463 -11.26 29.10 -24.41
C GLN A 463 -12.31 30.04 -23.81
N ILE A 464 -12.18 31.36 -24.05
CA ILE A 464 -13.14 32.36 -23.57
C ILE A 464 -14.50 32.21 -24.27
N GLU A 465 -14.52 31.98 -25.59
CA GLU A 465 -15.77 31.74 -26.32
C GLU A 465 -16.52 30.48 -25.83
N ASN A 466 -15.79 29.41 -25.52
CA ASN A 466 -16.39 28.17 -25.00
C ASN A 466 -16.89 28.28 -23.56
N GLU A 467 -16.35 29.20 -22.75
CA GLU A 467 -16.86 29.46 -21.40
C GLU A 467 -18.10 30.36 -21.42
N ILE A 468 -18.22 31.27 -22.40
CA ILE A 468 -19.38 32.14 -22.56
C ILE A 468 -20.60 31.36 -23.09
N LEU A 469 -20.39 30.35 -23.95
CA LEU A 469 -21.47 29.52 -24.52
C LEU A 469 -22.01 28.42 -23.58
N LYS A 470 -21.44 28.26 -22.38
CA LYS A 470 -21.88 27.29 -21.36
C LYS A 470 -22.68 27.92 -20.20
N LYS A 471 -23.04 29.20 -20.33
CA LYS A 471 -24.07 29.89 -19.53
C LYS A 471 -25.27 30.17 -20.43
#